data_AF-A0A8T2SUN7-F1
#
_entry.id   AF-A0A8T2SUN7-F1
#
_cell.length_a   1.000
_cell.length_b   1.000
_cell.length_c   1.000
_cell.angle_alpha   90.00
_cell.angle_beta   90.00
_cell.angle_gamma   90.00
#
_symmetry.space_group_name_H-M   'P 1'
#
loop_
_entity.id
_entity.type
_entity.pdbx_description
1 polymer ?
#
loop_
_entity_poly.entity_id
_entity_poly.type
_entity_poly.pdbx_seq_one_letter_code
_entity_poly.pdbx_strand_id
1 'polypeptide(L)'
;MPSGTLEVFLVSASGLKKVDLFSKTDPYVVIHCGSQNQKSNVARNQGSNPSWNQRFLFYVDDDVQEITCKLMDEDIGTADDELGTVTIPLALVFEMGKTATTAYNVIRKSGRIKGEVKLALTFTSKVCHLQAAISYHSF
;
A
#
# COMPACT_ATOMS: atom_id res chain seq x y z
N MET A 1 -5.65 10.17 -17.58
CA MET A 1 -5.50 8.98 -16.71
C MET A 1 -6.74 8.91 -15.83
N PRO A 2 -7.04 7.81 -15.12
CA PRO A 2 -8.26 7.77 -14.33
C PRO A 2 -8.07 8.53 -13.01
N SER A 3 -9.00 9.42 -12.69
CA SER A 3 -9.14 9.99 -11.34
C SER A 3 -10.22 9.25 -10.56
N GLY A 4 -10.11 9.18 -9.25
CA GLY A 4 -11.01 8.38 -8.42
C GLY A 4 -10.53 8.14 -6.99
N THR A 5 -11.09 7.12 -6.35
CA THR A 5 -10.70 6.68 -5.01
C THR A 5 -9.98 5.34 -5.09
N LEU A 6 -8.80 5.26 -4.48
CA LEU A 6 -8.04 4.04 -4.30
C LEU A 6 -8.19 3.54 -2.85
N GLU A 7 -8.74 2.36 -2.68
CA GLU A 7 -8.64 1.59 -1.45
C GLU A 7 -7.39 0.70 -1.48
N VAL A 8 -6.58 0.81 -0.44
CA VAL A 8 -5.47 -0.11 -0.17
C VAL A 8 -5.83 -0.96 1.04
N PHE A 9 -5.99 -2.27 0.82
CA PHE A 9 -6.21 -3.23 1.90
C PHE A 9 -4.88 -3.87 2.28
N LEU A 10 -4.26 -3.37 3.35
CA LEU A 10 -3.03 -3.88 3.93
C LEU A 10 -3.33 -5.11 4.80
N VAL A 11 -2.88 -6.29 4.36
CA VAL A 11 -3.21 -7.55 5.01
C VAL A 11 -2.16 -7.90 6.07
N SER A 12 -0.94 -8.20 5.63
CA SER A 12 0.12 -8.73 6.47
C SER A 12 1.48 -8.53 5.84
N ALA A 13 2.55 -8.82 6.56
CA ALA A 13 3.88 -9.03 5.99
C ALA A 13 4.48 -10.33 6.55
N SER A 14 5.50 -10.85 5.87
CA SER A 14 6.25 -12.01 6.34
C SER A 14 7.74 -11.86 6.05
N GLY A 15 8.58 -12.52 6.84
CA GLY A 15 10.02 -12.51 6.62
C GLY A 15 10.72 -11.19 6.93
N LEU A 16 10.13 -10.32 7.76
CA LEU A 16 10.71 -9.01 8.14
C LEU A 16 11.85 -9.09 9.18
N LYS A 17 12.40 -10.29 9.40
CA LYS A 17 13.32 -10.59 10.51
C LYS A 17 14.51 -9.60 10.57
N LYS A 18 14.72 -8.97 11.73
CA LYS A 18 16.02 -8.36 12.08
C LYS A 18 17.03 -9.48 12.38
N VAL A 19 18.33 -9.19 12.23
CA VAL A 19 19.40 -10.17 12.44
C VAL A 19 19.43 -10.65 13.90
N ASP A 20 18.93 -9.84 14.82
CA ASP A 20 18.86 -10.15 16.24
C ASP A 20 17.58 -10.93 16.56
N LEU A 21 17.74 -12.23 16.79
CA LEU A 21 16.68 -13.20 17.11
C LEU A 21 15.86 -12.86 18.37
N PHE A 22 16.30 -11.88 19.16
CA PHE A 22 15.68 -11.46 20.42
C PHE A 22 15.16 -10.01 20.40
N SER A 23 15.30 -9.27 19.28
CA SER A 23 14.80 -7.90 19.21
C SER A 23 13.28 -7.89 19.00
N LYS A 24 12.56 -7.13 19.82
CA LYS A 24 11.14 -6.84 19.60
C LYS A 24 11.03 -6.04 18.30
N THR A 25 10.30 -6.56 17.32
CA THR A 25 9.96 -5.81 16.09
C THR A 25 8.49 -5.46 16.20
N ASP A 26 8.20 -4.17 16.17
CA ASP A 26 6.87 -3.58 16.25
C ASP A 26 6.61 -2.84 14.91
N PRO A 27 6.38 -3.56 13.80
CA PRO A 27 6.40 -2.95 12.48
C PRO A 27 5.10 -2.19 12.16
N TYR A 28 5.23 -1.13 11.38
CA TYR A 28 4.11 -0.41 10.77
C TYR A 28 4.42 -0.03 9.32
N VAL A 29 3.39 0.37 8.57
CA VAL A 29 3.52 0.74 7.16
C VAL A 29 3.04 2.17 6.96
N VAL A 30 3.84 2.98 6.27
CA VAL A 30 3.43 4.28 5.75
C VAL A 30 3.17 4.13 4.25
N ILE A 31 1.91 4.33 3.85
CA ILE A 31 1.49 4.24 2.46
C ILE A 31 1.44 5.65 1.89
N HIS A 32 2.19 5.89 0.82
CA HIS A 32 2.25 7.13 0.08
C HIS A 32 1.50 6.97 -1.26
N CYS A 33 0.64 7.93 -1.57
CA CYS A 33 -0.12 8.01 -2.82
C CYS A 33 -0.18 9.48 -3.24
N GLY A 34 0.66 9.87 -4.22
CA GLY A 34 0.88 11.28 -4.56
C GLY A 34 1.34 12.09 -3.34
N SER A 35 0.66 13.18 -3.03
CA SER A 35 0.92 14.03 -1.86
C SER A 35 0.34 13.48 -0.55
N GLN A 36 -0.52 12.46 -0.61
CA GLN A 36 -1.17 11.88 0.57
C GLN A 36 -0.30 10.77 1.17
N ASN A 37 -0.31 10.67 2.48
CA ASN A 37 0.26 9.54 3.19
C ASN A 37 -0.60 9.14 4.40
N GLN A 38 -0.63 7.85 4.71
CA GLN A 38 -1.33 7.30 5.87
C GLN A 38 -0.47 6.22 6.53
N LYS A 39 -0.42 6.24 7.87
CA LYS A 39 0.31 5.27 8.71
C LYS A 39 -0.65 4.19 9.22
N SER A 40 -0.23 2.93 9.16
CA SER A 40 -0.94 1.82 9.77
C SER A 40 -0.81 1.81 11.29
N ASN A 41 -1.64 1.00 11.93
CA ASN A 41 -1.38 0.60 13.30
C ASN A 41 -0.02 -0.10 13.40
N VAL A 42 0.60 0.01 14.58
CA VAL A 42 1.85 -0.68 14.91
C VAL A 42 1.51 -2.12 15.31
N ALA A 43 2.09 -3.10 14.62
CA ALA A 43 1.84 -4.52 14.85
C ALA A 43 2.65 -5.04 16.05
N ARG A 44 2.28 -4.58 17.25
CA ARG A 44 3.02 -4.91 18.48
C ARG A 44 2.97 -6.39 18.82
N ASN A 45 4.10 -6.94 19.25
CA ASN A 45 4.24 -8.34 19.68
C ASN A 45 3.89 -9.39 18.60
N GLN A 46 3.92 -9.02 17.31
CA GLN A 46 3.68 -9.97 16.20
C GLN A 46 4.98 -10.46 15.53
N GLY A 47 6.13 -9.89 15.91
CA GLY A 47 7.45 -10.30 15.42
C GLY A 47 7.60 -10.09 13.91
N SER A 48 8.23 -11.05 13.22
CA SER A 48 8.59 -10.91 11.79
C SER A 48 7.44 -11.15 10.81
N ASN A 49 6.24 -11.49 11.29
CA ASN A 49 5.09 -11.84 10.45
C ASN A 49 3.83 -11.06 10.89
N PRO A 50 3.86 -9.72 10.84
CA PRO A 50 2.76 -8.89 11.32
C PRO A 50 1.51 -9.01 10.45
N SER A 51 0.35 -8.82 11.07
CA SER A 51 -0.95 -8.66 10.43
C SER A 51 -1.57 -7.32 10.85
N TRP A 52 -2.10 -6.60 9.86
CA TRP A 52 -2.77 -5.31 10.07
C TRP A 52 -4.25 -5.39 9.74
N ASN A 53 -4.61 -6.08 8.65
CA ASN A 53 -5.99 -6.15 8.14
C ASN A 53 -6.68 -4.78 8.10
N GLN A 54 -5.94 -3.75 7.65
CA GLN A 54 -6.34 -2.36 7.70
C GLN A 54 -6.60 -1.82 6.29
N ARG A 55 -7.64 -1.00 6.14
CA ARG A 55 -7.98 -0.32 4.89
C ARG A 55 -7.63 1.15 4.95
N PHE A 56 -7.16 1.67 3.82
CA PHE A 56 -6.82 3.08 3.63
C PHE A 56 -7.47 3.56 2.35
N LEU A 57 -7.99 4.78 2.37
CA LEU A 57 -8.61 5.42 1.19
C LEU A 57 -7.77 6.62 0.78
N PHE A 58 -7.42 6.67 -0.51
CA PHE A 58 -6.67 7.77 -1.11
C PHE A 58 -7.46 8.34 -2.29
N TYR A 59 -7.40 9.64 -2.47
CA TYR A 59 -7.83 10.26 -3.73
C TYR A 59 -6.70 10.17 -4.74
N VAL A 60 -7.00 9.67 -5.93
CA VAL A 60 -6.06 9.55 -7.04
C VAL A 60 -6.48 10.55 -8.10
N ASP A 61 -5.56 11.44 -8.44
CA ASP A 61 -5.65 12.36 -9.56
C ASP A 61 -4.78 11.86 -10.73
N ASP A 62 -4.88 12.53 -11.88
CA ASP A 62 -4.36 12.04 -13.17
C ASP A 62 -2.83 11.83 -13.23
N ASP A 63 -2.08 12.32 -12.25
CA ASP A 63 -0.61 12.23 -12.17
C ASP A 63 -0.10 11.05 -11.34
N VAL A 64 -0.95 10.39 -10.55
CA VAL A 64 -0.53 9.31 -9.66
C VAL A 64 -0.56 7.96 -10.38
N GLN A 65 0.63 7.40 -10.63
CA GLN A 65 0.79 6.13 -11.35
C GLN A 65 1.15 4.93 -10.46
N GLU A 66 1.58 5.19 -9.23
CA GLU A 66 2.03 4.17 -8.28
C GLU A 66 1.78 4.59 -6.84
N ILE A 67 1.74 3.62 -5.94
CA ILE A 67 1.86 3.85 -4.49
C ILE A 67 3.19 3.32 -3.98
N THR A 68 3.69 3.95 -2.92
CA THR A 68 4.88 3.49 -2.20
C THR A 68 4.49 3.11 -0.78
N CYS A 69 4.79 1.88 -0.37
CA CYS A 69 4.62 1.40 0.99
C CYS A 69 5.99 1.30 1.67
N LYS A 70 6.23 2.13 2.69
CA LYS A 70 7.43 2.07 3.52
C LYS A 70 7.15 1.29 4.79
N LEU A 71 7.86 0.19 4.98
CA LEU A 71 7.78 -0.61 6.19
C LEU A 71 8.81 -0.08 7.19
N MET A 72 8.34 0.26 8.38
CA MET A 72 9.12 0.84 9.47
C MET A 72 9.01 -0.05 10.71
N ASP A 73 10.00 -0.01 11.59
CA ASP A 73 9.98 -0.61 12.92
C ASP A 73 9.91 0.52 13.96
N GLU A 74 8.89 0.50 14.82
CA GLU A 74 8.75 1.52 15.87
C GLU A 74 9.72 1.20 17.02
N ASP A 75 10.69 2.08 17.24
CA ASP A 75 11.68 1.95 18.31
C ASP A 75 11.39 2.96 19.43
N ILE A 76 11.41 2.50 20.69
CA ILE A 76 11.13 3.37 21.84
C ILE A 76 12.38 4.18 22.19
N GLY A 77 12.40 5.48 21.86
CA GLY A 77 13.43 6.42 22.30
C GLY A 77 14.56 6.69 21.30
N THR A 78 14.49 6.12 20.10
CA THR A 78 15.36 6.42 18.95
C THR A 78 14.51 6.73 17.71
N ALA A 79 15.15 7.13 16.61
CA ALA A 79 14.45 7.21 15.33
C ALA A 79 14.04 5.80 14.87
N ASP A 80 12.85 5.70 14.28
CA ASP A 80 12.33 4.44 13.73
C ASP A 80 13.20 3.91 12.58
N ASP A 81 13.42 2.61 12.55
CA ASP A 81 14.21 1.93 11.54
C ASP A 81 13.39 1.61 10.29
N GLU A 82 13.90 1.97 9.11
CA GLU A 82 13.30 1.54 7.85
C GLU A 82 13.63 0.07 7.55
N LEU A 83 12.61 -0.78 7.50
CA LEU A 83 12.75 -2.21 7.18
C LEU A 83 12.88 -2.43 5.67
N GLY A 84 12.25 -1.57 4.87
CA GLY A 84 12.33 -1.54 3.42
C GLY A 84 11.09 -0.91 2.80
N THR A 85 11.08 -0.86 1.47
CA THR A 85 10.07 -0.18 0.68
C THR A 85 9.52 -1.10 -0.41
N VAL A 86 8.25 -0.91 -0.76
CA VAL A 86 7.58 -1.54 -1.89
C VAL A 86 6.95 -0.45 -2.74
N THR A 87 7.15 -0.52 -4.06
CA THR A 87 6.48 0.35 -5.03
C THR A 87 5.53 -0.48 -5.88
N ILE A 88 4.28 -0.05 -6.00
CA ILE A 88 3.21 -0.82 -6.65
C ILE A 88 2.59 0.05 -7.75
N PRO A 89 2.76 -0.32 -9.03
CA PRO A 89 2.09 0.35 -10.13
C PRO A 89 0.57 0.22 -10.04
N LEU A 90 -0.15 1.30 -10.34
CA LEU A 90 -1.61 1.33 -10.31
C LEU A 90 -2.25 0.97 -11.65
N ALA A 91 -1.47 0.80 -12.72
CA ALA A 91 -1.98 0.48 -14.06
C ALA A 91 -2.95 -0.71 -14.05
N LEU A 92 -2.61 -1.80 -13.34
CA LEU A 92 -3.44 -3.00 -13.27
C LEU A 92 -4.77 -2.74 -12.54
N VAL A 93 -4.75 -2.03 -11.40
CA VAL A 93 -5.98 -1.75 -10.65
C VAL A 93 -6.86 -0.73 -11.38
N PHE A 94 -6.26 0.18 -12.13
CA PHE A 94 -6.99 1.11 -12.99
C PHE A 94 -7.75 0.41 -14.11
N GLU A 95 -7.18 -0.64 -14.70
CA GLU A 95 -7.82 -1.42 -15.76
C GLU A 95 -8.88 -2.39 -15.20
N MET A 96 -8.56 -3.09 -14.11
CA MET A 96 -9.42 -4.16 -13.57
C MET A 96 -10.42 -3.69 -12.50
N GLY A 97 -10.26 -2.48 -11.96
CA GLY A 97 -11.02 -1.95 -10.83
C GLY A 97 -10.66 -2.58 -9.46
N LYS A 98 -10.10 -3.79 -9.43
CA LYS A 98 -9.60 -4.44 -8.22
C LYS A 98 -8.48 -5.44 -8.51
N THR A 99 -7.61 -5.67 -7.53
CA THR A 99 -6.58 -6.72 -7.57
C THR A 99 -6.85 -7.78 -6.50
N ALA A 100 -6.37 -9.00 -6.74
CA ALA A 100 -6.32 -10.01 -5.69
C ALA A 100 -5.28 -9.61 -4.63
N THR A 101 -5.41 -10.19 -3.43
CA THR A 101 -4.36 -10.08 -2.41
C THR A 101 -3.06 -10.66 -2.95
N THR A 102 -2.08 -9.79 -3.16
CA THR A 102 -0.80 -10.11 -3.82
C THR A 102 0.34 -9.83 -2.85
N ALA A 103 1.36 -10.69 -2.89
CA ALA A 103 2.59 -10.49 -2.14
C ALA A 103 3.61 -9.68 -2.97
N TYR A 104 4.22 -8.69 -2.35
CA TYR A 104 5.22 -7.83 -2.96
C TYR A 104 6.51 -7.85 -2.15
N ASN A 105 7.64 -8.02 -2.83
CA ASN A 105 8.95 -8.07 -2.21
C ASN A 105 9.31 -6.74 -1.56
N VAL A 106 9.67 -6.76 -0.28
CA VAL A 106 10.15 -5.59 0.45
C VAL A 106 11.61 -5.37 0.12
N ILE A 107 11.95 -4.22 -0.44
CA ILE A 107 13.31 -3.89 -0.89
C ILE A 107 13.98 -2.98 0.13
N ARG A 108 15.14 -3.38 0.67
CA ARG A 108 15.94 -2.52 1.56
C ARG A 108 16.64 -1.43 0.75
N LYS A 109 17.15 -0.39 1.43
CA LYS A 109 18.06 0.62 0.85
C LYS A 109 19.29 0.01 0.15
N SER A 110 19.74 -1.18 0.59
CA SER A 110 20.83 -1.91 -0.05
C SER A 110 20.46 -2.64 -1.35
N GLY A 111 19.19 -2.58 -1.77
CA GLY A 111 18.65 -3.35 -2.90
C GLY A 111 18.33 -4.81 -2.59
N ARG A 112 18.66 -5.31 -1.39
CA ARG A 112 18.35 -6.69 -0.99
C ARG A 112 16.88 -6.84 -0.61
N ILE A 113 16.28 -7.96 -1.00
CA ILE A 113 14.93 -8.35 -0.59
C ILE A 113 14.91 -8.70 0.91
N LYS A 114 13.88 -8.25 1.63
CA LYS A 114 13.62 -8.53 3.05
C LYS A 114 12.17 -8.95 3.27
N GLY A 115 11.86 -10.17 2.86
CA GLY A 115 10.50 -10.70 2.97
C GLY A 115 9.53 -10.00 2.03
N GLU A 116 8.25 -10.04 2.39
CA GLU A 116 7.14 -9.60 1.54
C GLU A 116 6.04 -8.92 2.35
N VAL A 117 5.30 -8.03 1.70
CA VAL A 117 4.04 -7.45 2.19
C VAL A 117 2.89 -7.90 1.30
N LYS A 118 1.76 -8.25 1.91
CA LYS A 118 0.54 -8.68 1.23
C LYS A 118 -0.50 -7.56 1.29
N LEU A 119 -0.97 -7.16 0.11
CA LEU A 119 -2.06 -6.19 0.01
C LEU A 119 -2.91 -6.41 -1.24
N ALA A 120 -4.12 -5.85 -1.21
CA ALA A 120 -5.03 -5.77 -2.35
C ALA A 120 -5.39 -4.31 -2.61
N LEU A 121 -5.71 -3.99 -3.86
CA LEU A 121 -6.09 -2.65 -4.30
C LEU A 121 -7.50 -2.69 -4.88
N THR A 122 -8.31 -1.68 -4.59
CA THR A 122 -9.59 -1.46 -5.26
C THR A 122 -9.63 -0.01 -5.73
N PHE A 123 -9.91 0.21 -7.01
CA PHE A 123 -10.01 1.54 -7.58
C PHE A 123 -11.45 1.80 -8.06
N THR A 124 -12.01 2.92 -7.58
CA THR A 124 -13.32 3.41 -8.01
C THR A 124 -13.11 4.70 -8.78
N SER A 125 -13.26 4.66 -10.10
CA SER A 125 -13.14 5.86 -10.93
C SER A 125 -14.23 6.86 -10.57
N LYS A 126 -13.84 8.14 -10.51
CA LYS A 126 -14.79 9.25 -10.47
C LYS A 126 -15.49 9.31 -11.82
N VAL A 127 -16.70 8.76 -11.90
CA VAL A 127 -17.54 8.90 -13.09
C VAL A 127 -17.87 10.38 -13.24
N CYS A 128 -17.26 11.05 -14.21
CA CYS A 128 -17.69 12.37 -14.62
C CYS A 128 -18.96 12.20 -15.47
N HIS A 129 -20.08 12.78 -15.04
CA HIS A 129 -21.42 12.63 -15.63
C HIS A 129 -21.58 13.16 -17.07
N LEU A 130 -20.51 13.44 -17.82
CA LEU A 130 -20.58 14.07 -19.14
C LEU A 130 -20.78 13.09 -20.32
N GLN A 131 -20.94 11.78 -20.10
CA GLN A 131 -21.21 10.83 -21.20
C GLN A 131 -22.60 10.14 -21.16
N ALA A 132 -23.48 10.48 -20.22
CA ALA A 132 -24.88 10.02 -20.28
C ALA A 132 -25.74 10.82 -21.28
N ALA A 133 -25.16 11.78 -22.01
CA ALA A 133 -25.89 12.68 -22.90
C ALA A 133 -25.95 12.22 -24.38
N ILE A 134 -25.34 11.09 -24.78
CA ILE A 134 -25.30 10.68 -26.21
C ILE A 134 -26.01 9.34 -26.47
N SER A 135 -26.91 8.90 -25.60
CA SER A 135 -27.73 7.68 -25.87
C SER A 135 -29.23 7.93 -25.94
N TYR A 136 -29.70 9.19 -25.88
CA TYR A 136 -31.14 9.52 -25.95
C TYR A 136 -31.55 10.28 -27.22
N HIS A 137 -30.70 10.31 -28.26
CA HIS A 137 -31.07 10.85 -29.57
C HIS A 137 -30.65 9.88 -30.68
N SER A 138 -31.31 8.73 -30.77
CA SER A 138 -31.48 7.99 -32.01
C SER A 138 -32.66 7.03 -31.87
N PHE A 139 -33.72 7.37 -32.62
CA PHE A 139 -35.00 6.70 -32.90
C PHE A 139 -36.11 6.83 -31.86
#